data_AF-A0A4R0FNX9-F1
#
_entry.id   AF-A0A4R0FNX9-F1
#
_cell.length_a   1.000
_cell.length_b   1.000
_cell.length_c   1.000
_cell.angle_alpha   90.00
_cell.angle_beta   90.00
_cell.angle_gamma   90.00
#
_symmetry.space_group_name_H-M   'P 1'
#
loop_
_entity.id
_entity.type
_entity.pdbx_description
1 polymer ?
#
loop_
_entity_poly.entity_id
_entity_poly.type
_entity_poly.pdbx_seq_one_letter_code
_entity_poly.pdbx_strand_id
1 'polypeptide(L)'
;MTVQRLHVEKRFSEIAISGNLVHLAGQLAADTSLDIKGQTQQTLDIIDRFLADAGTDKRHILSVMIFLKDIENDYAGMNEVWDAWCADMQALPRTCVEAKMYTPDVLVEMTVTAVRPE
;
A
#
# COMPACT_ATOMS: atom_id res chain seq x y z
N MET A 1 0.44 25.61 3.02
CA MET A 1 -0.63 24.58 3.02
C MET A 1 -0.59 23.88 4.37
N THR A 2 -1.75 23.56 4.95
CA THR A 2 -1.85 22.85 6.24
C THR A 2 -1.97 21.36 5.98
N VAL A 3 -1.38 20.54 6.86
CA VAL A 3 -1.49 19.07 6.78
C VAL A 3 -2.81 18.60 7.41
N GLN A 4 -3.62 17.86 6.66
CA GLN A 4 -4.78 17.12 7.16
C GLN A 4 -4.39 15.66 7.40
N ARG A 5 -4.91 15.04 8.47
CA ARG A 5 -4.74 13.61 8.75
C ARG A 5 -6.10 12.93 8.84
N LEU A 6 -6.19 11.72 8.33
CA LEU A 6 -7.38 10.86 8.44
C LEU A 6 -6.99 9.56 9.16
N HIS A 7 -7.99 8.89 9.75
CA HIS A 7 -7.83 7.64 10.52
C HIS A 7 -6.69 7.75 11.54
N VAL A 8 -6.82 8.70 12.45
CA VAL A 8 -5.77 9.07 13.39
C VAL A 8 -5.85 8.21 14.65
N GLU A 9 -4.82 7.42 14.87
CA GLU A 9 -4.58 6.67 16.08
C GLU A 9 -3.56 7.38 16.99
N LYS A 10 -3.38 6.86 18.22
CA LYS A 10 -2.39 7.40 19.16
C LYS A 10 -0.96 7.36 18.61
N ARG A 11 -0.63 6.36 17.79
CA ARG A 11 0.74 6.10 17.30
C ARG A 11 0.99 6.62 15.88
N PHE A 12 0.00 6.55 15.00
CA PHE A 12 0.12 6.91 13.59
C PHE A 12 -1.23 7.37 13.02
N SER A 13 -1.23 7.86 11.80
CA SER A 13 -2.44 8.13 11.01
C SER A 13 -2.32 7.39 9.69
N GLU A 14 -3.40 6.79 9.19
CA GLU A 14 -3.34 6.06 7.92
C GLU A 14 -3.05 6.97 6.74
N ILE A 15 -3.54 8.21 6.79
CA ILE A 15 -3.47 9.16 5.67
C ILE A 15 -2.97 10.51 6.16
N ALA A 16 -2.00 11.07 5.45
CA ALA A 16 -1.61 12.47 5.56
C ALA A 16 -1.76 13.17 4.20
N ILE A 17 -2.40 14.33 4.20
CA ILE A 17 -2.65 15.13 3.00
C ILE A 17 -2.08 16.54 3.18
N SER A 18 -1.38 17.06 2.17
CA SER A 18 -0.96 18.46 2.09
C SER A 18 -1.13 19.00 0.67
N GLY A 19 -2.10 19.89 0.47
CA GLY A 19 -2.49 20.29 -0.89
C GLY A 19 -3.12 19.11 -1.63
N ASN A 20 -2.57 18.76 -2.79
CA ASN A 20 -2.95 17.57 -3.55
C ASN A 20 -2.12 16.33 -3.21
N LEU A 21 -1.02 16.45 -2.45
CA LEU A 21 -0.17 15.32 -2.09
C LEU A 21 -0.86 14.45 -1.02
N VAL A 22 -0.88 13.14 -1.25
CA VAL A 22 -1.42 12.12 -0.35
C VAL A 22 -0.31 11.14 0.00
N HIS A 23 -0.14 10.88 1.30
CA HIS A 23 0.73 9.84 1.82
C HIS A 23 -0.09 8.86 2.65
N LEU A 24 0.02 7.57 2.31
CA LEU A 24 -0.46 6.48 3.16
C LEU A 24 0.66 5.98 4.06
N ALA A 25 0.32 5.64 5.30
CA ALA A 25 1.20 4.87 6.18
C ALA A 25 1.44 3.45 5.61
N GLY A 26 2.22 2.63 6.32
CA GLY A 26 2.41 1.23 5.96
C GLY A 26 1.10 0.47 6.02
N GLN A 27 0.65 -0.03 4.88
CA GLN A 27 -0.56 -0.82 4.71
C GLN A 27 -0.21 -2.30 4.71
N LEU A 28 -0.99 -3.08 5.44
CA LEU A 28 -0.84 -4.52 5.60
C LEU A 28 -2.21 -5.19 5.72
N ALA A 29 -2.26 -6.50 5.46
CA ALA A 29 -3.47 -7.28 5.59
C ALA A 29 -4.02 -7.28 7.02
N ALA A 30 -5.35 -7.30 7.15
CA ALA A 30 -6.00 -7.46 8.44
C ALA A 30 -5.93 -8.92 8.93
N ASP A 31 -5.96 -9.88 8.00
CA ASP A 31 -5.77 -11.30 8.29
C ASP A 31 -4.37 -11.75 7.89
N THR A 32 -3.47 -11.83 8.88
CA THR A 32 -2.08 -12.27 8.70
C THR A 32 -1.93 -13.80 8.71
N SER A 33 -3.03 -14.56 8.80
CA SER A 33 -2.97 -16.02 8.66
C SER A 33 -2.95 -16.49 7.19
N LEU A 34 -3.21 -15.56 6.26
CA LEU A 34 -3.21 -15.82 4.83
C LEU A 34 -1.79 -15.96 4.27
N ASP A 35 -1.70 -16.62 3.12
CA ASP A 35 -0.47 -16.64 2.31
C ASP A 35 -0.17 -15.28 1.68
N ILE A 36 0.95 -15.18 0.96
CA ILE A 36 1.37 -13.94 0.32
C ILE A 36 0.30 -13.37 -0.62
N LYS A 37 -0.44 -14.20 -1.35
CA LYS A 37 -1.46 -13.72 -2.29
C LYS A 37 -2.63 -13.11 -1.53
N GLY A 38 -3.10 -13.79 -0.49
CA GLY A 38 -4.18 -13.29 0.36
C GLY A 38 -3.79 -12.01 1.09
N GLN A 39 -2.58 -11.94 1.65
CA GLN A 39 -2.11 -10.73 2.31
C GLN A 39 -1.91 -9.57 1.32
N THR A 40 -1.37 -9.84 0.14
CA THR A 40 -1.20 -8.82 -0.91
C THR A 40 -2.56 -8.26 -1.35
N GLN A 41 -3.55 -9.12 -1.60
CA GLN A 41 -4.88 -8.69 -2.00
C GLN A 41 -5.52 -7.78 -0.95
N GLN A 42 -5.54 -8.21 0.33
CA GLN A 42 -6.10 -7.38 1.40
C GLN A 42 -5.35 -6.06 1.57
N THR A 43 -4.02 -6.07 1.41
CA THR A 43 -3.20 -4.85 1.49
C THR A 43 -3.59 -3.86 0.39
N LEU A 44 -3.77 -4.33 -0.85
CA LEU A 44 -4.19 -3.50 -1.98
C LEU A 44 -5.64 -3.00 -1.83
N ASP A 45 -6.55 -3.82 -1.30
CA ASP A 45 -7.94 -3.40 -1.03
C ASP A 45 -7.98 -2.27 0.02
N ILE A 46 -7.13 -2.34 1.04
CA ILE A 46 -6.98 -1.30 2.05
C ILE A 46 -6.40 -0.02 1.43
N ILE A 47 -5.39 -0.15 0.57
CA ILE A 47 -4.83 0.99 -0.19
C ILE A 47 -5.92 1.66 -1.02
N ASP A 48 -6.71 0.91 -1.79
CA ASP A 48 -7.80 1.47 -2.61
C ASP A 48 -8.81 2.23 -1.75
N ARG A 49 -9.21 1.67 -0.61
CA ARG A 49 -10.10 2.34 0.35
C ARG A 49 -9.50 3.66 0.85
N PHE A 50 -8.24 3.65 1.25
CA PHE A 50 -7.61 4.85 1.82
C PHE A 50 -7.26 5.91 0.77
N LEU A 51 -6.98 5.51 -0.48
CA LEU A 51 -6.91 6.46 -1.59
C LEU A 51 -8.27 7.11 -1.83
N ALA A 52 -9.35 6.33 -1.83
CA ALA A 52 -10.71 6.85 -1.98
C ALA A 52 -11.10 7.82 -0.85
N ASP A 53 -10.80 7.48 0.41
CA ASP A 53 -10.99 8.38 1.56
C ASP A 53 -10.18 9.68 1.43
N ALA A 54 -9.01 9.61 0.79
CA ALA A 54 -8.19 10.76 0.48
C ALA A 54 -8.67 11.54 -0.76
N GLY A 55 -9.73 11.11 -1.45
CA GLY A 55 -10.26 11.75 -2.66
C GLY A 55 -9.40 11.51 -3.89
N THR A 56 -8.75 10.36 -3.99
CA THR A 56 -7.96 9.93 -5.15
C THR A 56 -8.15 8.43 -5.41
N ASP A 57 -7.41 7.86 -6.36
CA ASP A 57 -7.42 6.45 -6.69
C ASP A 57 -6.02 5.96 -7.12
N LYS A 58 -5.90 4.65 -7.34
CA LYS A 58 -4.64 4.01 -7.74
C LYS A 58 -4.02 4.57 -9.03
N ARG A 59 -4.79 5.21 -9.92
CA ARG A 59 -4.28 5.78 -11.17
C ARG A 59 -3.43 7.04 -10.94
N HIS A 60 -3.52 7.62 -9.75
CA HIS A 60 -2.78 8.82 -9.36
C HIS A 60 -1.66 8.53 -8.35
N ILE A 61 -1.27 7.27 -8.20
CA ILE A 61 -0.11 6.89 -7.39
C ILE A 61 1.18 7.36 -8.07
N LEU A 62 2.02 8.06 -7.30
CA LEU A 62 3.35 8.49 -7.69
C LEU A 62 4.43 7.45 -7.35
N SER A 63 4.28 6.74 -6.24
CA SER A 63 5.20 5.69 -5.83
C SER A 63 4.59 4.70 -4.84
N VAL A 64 5.02 3.44 -4.93
CA VAL A 64 4.80 2.40 -3.91
C VAL A 64 6.14 1.83 -3.45
N MET A 65 6.37 1.80 -2.14
CA MET A 65 7.47 1.03 -1.56
C MET A 65 6.89 -0.26 -0.99
N ILE A 66 7.34 -1.40 -1.53
CA ILE A 66 6.89 -2.74 -1.16
C ILE A 66 7.99 -3.39 -0.34
N PHE A 67 7.63 -3.81 0.86
CA PHE A 67 8.48 -4.59 1.75
C PHE A 67 7.96 -6.02 1.77
N LEU A 68 8.77 -6.98 1.35
CA LEU A 68 8.49 -8.41 1.50
C LEU A 68 9.31 -8.99 2.65
N LYS A 69 8.75 -9.93 3.40
CA LYS A 69 9.47 -10.62 4.48
C LYS A 69 10.52 -11.58 3.93
N ASP A 70 10.19 -12.29 2.86
CA ASP A 70 11.03 -13.28 2.20
C ASP A 70 10.87 -13.13 0.69
N ILE A 71 11.79 -12.39 0.06
CA ILE A 71 11.64 -12.04 -1.37
C ILE A 71 11.86 -13.27 -2.26
N GLU A 72 12.63 -14.27 -1.82
CA GLU A 72 12.87 -15.48 -2.61
C GLU A 72 11.60 -16.31 -2.75
N ASN A 73 10.81 -16.42 -1.67
CA ASN A 73 9.58 -17.23 -1.65
C ASN A 73 8.34 -16.46 -2.10
N ASP A 74 8.23 -15.18 -1.77
CA ASP A 74 6.96 -14.44 -1.87
C ASP A 74 6.84 -13.55 -3.12
N TYR A 75 7.96 -13.23 -3.79
CA TYR A 75 7.97 -12.23 -4.87
C TYR A 75 7.07 -12.60 -6.05
N ALA A 76 7.08 -13.86 -6.48
CA ALA A 76 6.24 -14.30 -7.59
C ALA A 76 4.74 -14.24 -7.25
N GLY A 77 4.37 -14.68 -6.05
CA GLY A 77 2.98 -14.68 -5.59
C GLY A 77 2.42 -13.27 -5.39
N MET A 78 3.22 -12.38 -4.79
CA MET A 78 2.87 -10.96 -4.66
C MET A 78 2.67 -10.30 -6.03
N ASN A 79 3.58 -10.54 -6.97
CA ASN A 79 3.50 -9.94 -8.31
C ASN A 79 2.28 -10.39 -9.10
N GLU A 80 1.84 -11.65 -8.96
CA GLU A 80 0.62 -12.12 -9.63
C GLU A 80 -0.61 -11.29 -9.22
N VAL A 81 -0.73 -10.97 -7.94
CA VAL A 81 -1.84 -10.15 -7.42
C VAL A 81 -1.66 -8.68 -7.80
N TRP A 82 -0.43 -8.16 -7.71
CA TRP A 82 -0.09 -6.80 -8.12
C TRP A 82 -0.42 -6.54 -9.60
N ASP A 83 -0.02 -7.45 -10.49
CA ASP A 83 -0.21 -7.36 -11.93
C ASP A 83 -1.70 -7.38 -12.27
N ALA A 84 -2.47 -8.26 -11.62
CA ALA A 84 -3.92 -8.29 -11.75
C ALA A 84 -4.57 -6.97 -11.27
N TRP A 85 -4.09 -6.41 -10.16
CA TRP A 85 -4.60 -5.15 -9.61
C TRP A 85 -4.29 -3.94 -10.50
N CYS A 86 -3.17 -3.91 -11.22
CA CYS A 86 -2.82 -2.82 -12.14
C CYS A 86 -3.21 -3.06 -13.61
N ALA A 87 -3.85 -4.19 -13.95
CA ALA A 87 -4.01 -4.67 -15.33
C ALA A 87 -4.75 -3.71 -16.28
N ASP A 88 -5.59 -2.81 -15.74
CA ASP A 88 -6.44 -1.87 -16.48
C ASP A 88 -5.83 -0.45 -16.63
N MET A 89 -4.55 -0.29 -16.28
CA MET A 89 -3.89 1.02 -16.23
C MET A 89 -2.39 0.97 -16.58
N GLN A 90 -1.77 2.14 -16.66
CA GLN A 90 -0.32 2.24 -16.82
C GLN A 90 0.37 1.72 -15.55
N ALA A 91 1.47 0.99 -15.72
CA ALA A 91 2.23 0.45 -14.62
C ALA A 91 2.71 1.56 -13.66
N LEU A 92 2.57 1.32 -12.36
CA LEU A 92 2.94 2.27 -11.33
C LEU A 92 4.45 2.24 -11.03
N PRO A 93 5.06 3.39 -10.72
CA PRO A 93 6.40 3.40 -10.14
C PRO A 93 6.39 2.68 -8.78
N ARG A 94 7.25 1.66 -8.64
CA ARG A 94 7.40 0.91 -7.39
C ARG A 94 8.84 0.49 -7.15
N THR A 95 9.16 0.27 -5.88
CA THR A 95 10.39 -0.39 -5.44
C THR A 95 9.99 -1.54 -4.53
N CYS A 96 10.55 -2.73 -4.77
CA CYS A 96 10.32 -3.91 -3.93
C CYS A 96 11.64 -4.36 -3.32
N VAL A 97 11.67 -4.51 -2.00
CA VAL A 97 12.85 -4.96 -1.24
C VAL A 97 12.44 -6.00 -0.20
N GLU A 98 13.41 -6.78 0.25
CA GLU A 98 13.23 -7.60 1.44
C GLU A 98 13.45 -6.77 2.72
N ALA A 99 12.61 -6.98 3.74
CA ALA A 99 12.76 -6.36 5.06
C ALA A 99 12.22 -7.25 6.19
N LYS A 100 12.82 -7.11 7.38
CA LYS A 100 12.33 -7.80 8.58
C LYS A 100 11.04 -7.15 9.10
N MET A 101 9.98 -7.94 9.21
CA MET A 101 8.67 -7.49 9.71
C MET A 101 8.59 -7.47 11.25
N TYR A 102 7.63 -6.69 11.79
CA TYR A 102 7.45 -6.54 13.24
C TYR A 102 6.86 -7.80 13.91
N THR A 103 6.19 -8.66 13.14
CA THR A 103 5.76 -10.01 13.55
C THR A 103 6.03 -11.02 12.43
N PRO A 104 6.17 -12.32 12.75
CA PRO A 104 6.44 -13.36 11.74
C PRO A 104 5.30 -13.56 10.74
N ASP A 105 4.06 -13.23 11.11
CA ASP A 105 2.88 -13.54 10.30
C ASP A 105 2.63 -12.49 9.21
N VAL A 106 3.25 -11.30 9.31
CA VAL A 106 3.20 -10.28 8.25
C VAL A 106 4.20 -10.64 7.16
N LEU A 107 3.71 -10.80 5.93
CA LEU A 107 4.52 -11.17 4.77
C LEU A 107 4.81 -9.99 3.85
N VAL A 108 3.91 -9.00 3.82
CA VAL A 108 4.02 -7.82 2.97
C VAL A 108 3.52 -6.57 3.70
N GLU A 109 4.22 -5.45 3.50
CA GLU A 109 3.79 -4.11 3.90
C GLU A 109 4.07 -3.13 2.75
N MET A 110 3.16 -2.19 2.52
CA MET A 110 3.28 -1.23 1.41
C MET A 110 3.05 0.21 1.88
N THR A 111 3.93 1.13 1.51
CA THR A 111 3.67 2.58 1.65
C THR A 111 3.39 3.19 0.29
N VAL A 112 2.49 4.18 0.27
CA VAL A 112 2.01 4.79 -0.98
C VAL A 112 2.11 6.30 -0.92
N THR A 113 2.62 6.89 -1.99
CA THR A 113 2.49 8.33 -2.26
C THR A 113 1.65 8.52 -3.51
N ALA A 114 0.64 9.39 -3.44
CA ALA A 114 -0.27 9.67 -4.54
C ALA A 114 -0.58 11.18 -4.61
N VAL A 115 -1.29 11.58 -5.66
CA VAL A 115 -1.85 12.94 -5.78
C VAL A 115 -3.36 12.88 -5.96
N ARG A 116 -4.07 13.90 -5.51
CA ARG A 116 -5.47 14.13 -5.88
C ARG A 116 -5.53 14.69 -7.30
N PRO A 117 -6.43 14.19 -8.17
CA PRO A 117 -6.78 14.92 -9.39
C PRO A 117 -7.39 16.28 -9.05
N GLU A 118 -7.23 17.23 -9.99
CA GLU A 118 -7.88 18.56 -9.91
C GLU A 118 -9.40 18.48 -10.10
#